data_AF-A0A7C9CM30-F1
#
_entry.id   AF-A0A7C9CM30-F1
#
_cell.length_a   1.000
_cell.length_b   1.000
_cell.length_c   1.000
_cell.angle_alpha   90.00
_cell.angle_beta   90.00
_cell.angle_gamma   90.00
#
_symmetry.space_group_name_H-M   'P 1'
#
loop_
_entity.id
_entity.type
_entity.pdbx_description
1 polymer ?
#
loop_
_entity_poly.entity_id
_entity_poly.type
_entity_poly.pdbx_seq_one_letter_code
_entity_poly.pdbx_strand_id
1 'polypeptide(L)'
;VMLWHLCHVSLVHRTQFFLLFRGDPSDQIYMEVELRRLTWLEQHLSDLGNASPALLSDEPASYVSSSIKALKQERENLARRVSSKLTPEEREALYRKWDIPPDGKQRRRLQLANKLWTDPHNMQHVQESAEIVAKLVGFCEPGEQIPKEMFELSFKSPCDKKTWMGWNLISNLLHL
;
A
#
# COMPACT_ATOMS: atom_id res chain seq x y z
N VAL A 1 3.07 7.80 8.52
CA VAL A 1 3.70 7.59 7.20
C VAL A 1 5.04 6.85 7.29
N MET A 2 6.01 7.33 8.07
CA MET A 2 7.34 6.71 8.19
C MET A 2 7.30 5.22 8.58
N LEU A 3 6.50 4.86 9.59
CA LEU A 3 6.37 3.46 10.02
C LEU A 3 5.84 2.53 8.91
N TRP A 4 4.91 2.97 8.06
CA TRP A 4 4.49 2.17 6.90
C TRP A 4 5.64 1.87 5.95
N HIS A 5 6.57 2.82 5.80
CA HIS A 5 7.75 2.65 4.96
C HIS A 5 8.70 1.62 5.55
N LEU A 6 9.04 1.77 6.84
CA LEU A 6 9.93 0.86 7.57
C LEU A 6 9.38 -0.58 7.64
N CYS A 7 8.06 -0.72 7.85
CA CYS A 7 7.41 -2.02 7.93
C CYS A 7 6.99 -2.61 6.57
N HIS A 8 7.42 -2.03 5.44
CA HIS A 8 7.10 -2.49 4.09
C HIS A 8 5.60 -2.72 3.82
N VAL A 9 4.73 -1.91 4.44
CA VAL A 9 3.27 -2.06 4.34
C VAL A 9 2.79 -1.85 2.90
N SER A 10 1.76 -2.58 2.48
CA SER A 10 1.14 -2.46 1.15
C SER A 10 0.83 -1.00 0.78
N LEU A 11 1.08 -0.63 -0.48
CA LEU A 11 0.76 0.70 -1.00
C LEU A 11 -0.75 0.95 -1.05
N VAL A 12 -1.53 -0.09 -1.33
CA VAL A 12 -3.00 -0.03 -1.30
C VAL A 12 -3.48 0.27 0.11
N HIS A 13 -2.96 -0.44 1.12
CA HIS A 13 -3.31 -0.19 2.53
C HIS A 13 -2.95 1.24 2.95
N ARG A 14 -1.73 1.70 2.66
CA ARG A 14 -1.30 3.09 2.92
C ARG A 14 -2.27 4.10 2.31
N THR A 15 -2.67 3.86 1.06
CA THR A 15 -3.56 4.74 0.30
C THR A 15 -4.97 4.76 0.89
N GLN A 16 -5.54 3.61 1.19
CA GLN A 16 -6.86 3.52 1.80
C GLN A 16 -6.90 4.25 3.14
N PHE A 17 -5.97 3.91 4.02
CA PHE A 17 -5.90 4.50 5.35
C PHE A 17 -5.72 6.02 5.27
N PHE A 18 -4.81 6.49 4.41
CA PHE A 18 -4.54 7.91 4.24
C PHE A 18 -5.72 8.70 3.65
N LEU A 19 -6.48 8.13 2.72
CA LEU A 19 -7.62 8.81 2.09
C LEU A 19 -8.90 8.78 2.95
N LEU A 20 -9.08 7.73 3.76
CA LEU A 20 -10.27 7.50 4.58
C LEU A 20 -10.26 8.27 5.90
N PHE A 21 -9.10 8.34 6.56
CA PHE A 21 -8.96 8.96 7.87
C PHE A 21 -8.37 10.37 7.72
N ARG A 22 -9.25 11.37 7.71
CA ARG A 22 -8.92 12.78 7.41
C ARG A 22 -8.87 13.67 8.65
N GLY A 23 -8.93 13.09 9.84
CA GLY A 23 -8.75 13.80 11.11
C GLY A 23 -10.05 14.10 11.84
N ASP A 24 -11.13 13.37 11.54
CA ASP A 24 -12.34 13.45 12.36
C ASP A 24 -12.05 12.88 13.76
N PRO A 25 -12.74 13.33 14.83
CA PRO A 25 -12.52 12.80 16.18
C PRO A 25 -12.70 11.28 16.28
N SER A 26 -13.57 10.68 15.45
CA SER A 26 -13.75 9.23 15.37
C SER A 26 -12.57 8.49 14.71
N ASP A 27 -11.73 9.19 13.93
CA ASP A 27 -10.55 8.60 13.29
C ASP A 27 -9.46 8.28 14.31
N GLN A 28 -9.46 8.94 15.48
CA GLN A 28 -8.41 8.81 16.50
C GLN A 28 -8.19 7.35 16.92
N ILE A 29 -9.26 6.57 17.08
CA ILE A 29 -9.17 5.16 17.46
C ILE A 29 -8.49 4.34 16.36
N TYR A 30 -8.83 4.58 15.09
CA TYR A 30 -8.21 3.89 13.95
C TYR A 30 -6.73 4.23 13.81
N MET A 31 -6.39 5.52 13.95
CA MET A 31 -5.01 6.01 13.95
C MET A 31 -4.18 5.35 15.06
N GLU A 32 -4.74 5.26 16.27
CA GLU A 32 -4.06 4.66 17.42
C GLU A 32 -3.84 3.16 17.25
N VAL A 33 -4.86 2.42 16.79
CA VAL A 33 -4.78 0.98 16.54
C VAL A 33 -3.71 0.68 15.48
N GLU A 34 -3.72 1.42 14.36
CA GLU A 34 -2.72 1.22 13.32
C GLU A 34 -1.31 1.62 13.79
N LEU A 35 -1.17 2.69 14.58
CA LEU A 35 0.11 3.07 15.16
C LEU A 35 0.67 1.97 16.08
N ARG A 36 -0.16 1.38 16.96
CA ARG A 36 0.26 0.27 17.84
C ARG A 36 0.69 -0.94 17.02
N ARG A 37 -0.09 -1.32 16.01
CA ARG A 37 0.24 -2.43 15.10
C ARG A 37 1.58 -2.20 14.40
N LEU A 38 1.81 -1.00 13.86
CA LEU A 38 3.05 -0.67 13.17
C LEU A 38 4.26 -0.60 14.10
N THR A 39 4.09 -0.04 15.30
CA THR A 39 5.15 0.01 16.31
C THR A 39 5.56 -1.41 16.72
N TRP A 40 4.59 -2.29 16.93
CA TRP A 40 4.86 -3.71 17.19
C TRP A 40 5.61 -4.37 16.04
N LEU A 41 5.22 -4.10 14.78
CA LEU A 41 5.92 -4.60 13.61
C LEU A 41 7.37 -4.07 13.53
N GLU A 42 7.59 -2.78 13.74
CA GLU A 42 8.92 -2.16 13.72
C GLU A 42 9.85 -2.75 14.78
N GLN A 43 9.35 -2.93 16.01
CA GLN A 43 10.09 -3.57 17.09
C GLN A 43 10.50 -4.99 16.71
N HIS A 44 9.55 -5.77 16.20
CA HIS A 44 9.81 -7.13 15.75
C HIS A 44 10.90 -7.16 14.65
N LEU A 45 10.81 -6.27 13.65
CA LEU A 45 11.82 -6.16 12.59
C LEU A 45 13.21 -5.78 13.12
N SER A 46 13.27 -4.88 14.10
CA SER A 46 14.51 -4.41 14.72
C SER A 46 15.18 -5.50 15.56
N ASP A 47 14.39 -6.25 16.33
CA ASP A 47 14.87 -7.37 17.14
C ASP A 47 15.49 -8.48 16.26
N LEU A 48 14.93 -8.72 15.07
CA LEU A 48 15.49 -9.64 14.07
C LEU A 48 16.85 -9.18 13.54
N GLY A 49 17.03 -7.88 13.29
CA GLY A 49 18.29 -7.31 12.78
C GLY A 49 19.42 -7.33 13.82
N ASN A 50 19.07 -7.35 15.10
CA ASN A 50 20.00 -7.33 16.23
C ASN A 50 20.32 -8.74 16.78
N ALA A 51 19.57 -9.77 16.38
CA ALA A 51 19.79 -11.15 16.80
C ALA A 51 20.93 -11.82 16.02
N SER A 52 21.84 -12.49 16.73
CA SER A 52 22.95 -13.24 16.11
C SER A 52 22.41 -14.37 15.20
N PRO A 53 22.94 -14.55 13.97
CA PRO A 53 22.40 -15.51 12.98
C PRO A 53 22.32 -16.97 13.45
N ALA A 54 22.98 -17.32 14.55
CA ALA A 54 23.08 -18.68 15.05
C ALA A 54 21.87 -19.17 15.87
N LEU A 55 20.91 -18.29 16.22
CA LEU A 55 19.77 -18.64 17.09
C LEU A 55 18.39 -18.47 16.45
N LEU A 56 18.33 -17.97 15.21
CA LEU A 56 17.06 -17.77 14.53
C LEU A 56 16.63 -19.06 13.84
N SER A 57 15.58 -19.69 14.37
CA SER A 57 14.73 -20.60 13.59
C SER A 57 14.38 -19.95 12.26
N ASP A 58 14.25 -20.71 11.17
CA ASP A 58 14.01 -20.24 9.78
C ASP A 58 12.76 -19.35 9.57
N GLU A 59 11.97 -19.13 10.61
CA GLU A 59 10.61 -18.60 10.59
C GLU A 59 10.52 -17.05 10.55
N PRO A 60 11.28 -16.26 11.33
CA PRO A 60 11.10 -14.80 11.38
C PRO A 60 11.81 -14.05 10.23
N ALA A 61 13.00 -14.49 9.80
CA ALA A 61 13.68 -13.93 8.62
C ALA A 61 12.84 -14.09 7.33
N SER A 62 11.97 -15.10 7.32
CA SER A 62 10.97 -15.35 6.27
C SER A 62 9.91 -14.23 6.20
N TYR A 63 9.49 -13.64 7.33
CA TYR A 63 8.48 -12.59 7.36
C TYR A 63 8.96 -11.28 6.70
N VAL A 64 10.15 -10.80 7.04
CA VAL A 64 10.71 -9.58 6.42
C VAL A 64 10.90 -9.77 4.92
N SER A 65 11.51 -10.90 4.55
CA SER A 65 11.72 -11.26 3.14
C SER A 65 10.41 -11.37 2.37
N SER A 66 9.37 -11.95 2.98
CA SER A 66 8.05 -12.09 2.36
C SER A 66 7.33 -10.75 2.22
N SER A 67 7.38 -9.85 3.21
CA SER A 67 6.77 -8.52 3.11
C SER A 67 7.41 -7.66 2.01
N ILE A 68 8.74 -7.67 1.89
CA ILE A 68 9.47 -6.98 0.80
C ILE A 68 9.09 -7.57 -0.56
N LYS A 69 9.04 -8.90 -0.67
CA LYS A 69 8.62 -9.58 -1.91
C LYS A 69 7.17 -9.26 -2.27
N ALA A 70 6.27 -9.24 -1.30
CA ALA A 70 4.86 -8.87 -1.50
C ALA A 70 4.73 -7.42 -2.00
N LEU A 71 5.45 -6.47 -1.39
CA LEU A 71 5.45 -5.08 -1.82
C LEU A 71 6.02 -4.91 -3.24
N LYS A 72 7.07 -5.67 -3.59
CA LYS A 72 7.60 -5.70 -4.97
C LYS A 72 6.55 -6.23 -5.96
N GLN A 73 5.87 -7.33 -5.63
CA GLN A 73 4.82 -7.91 -6.47
C GLN A 73 3.63 -6.96 -6.62
N GLU A 74 3.26 -6.24 -5.56
CA GLU A 74 2.23 -5.21 -5.59
C GLU A 74 2.59 -4.08 -6.55
N ARG A 75 3.85 -3.60 -6.54
CA ARG A 75 4.31 -2.59 -7.51
C ARG A 75 4.23 -3.07 -8.96
N GLU A 76 4.56 -4.32 -9.22
CA GLU A 76 4.39 -4.94 -10.55
C GLU A 76 2.90 -5.02 -10.95
N ASN A 77 2.01 -5.35 -10.00
CA ASN A 77 0.56 -5.34 -10.22
C ASN A 77 0.04 -3.94 -10.56
N LEU A 78 0.49 -2.92 -9.83
CA LEU A 78 0.14 -1.51 -10.10
C LEU A 78 0.65 -1.09 -11.48
N ALA A 79 1.87 -1.45 -11.85
CA ALA A 79 2.44 -1.17 -13.17
C ALA A 79 1.59 -1.77 -14.31
N ARG A 80 1.03 -2.98 -14.12
CA ARG A 80 0.07 -3.57 -15.08
C ARG A 80 -1.23 -2.76 -15.18
N ARG A 81 -1.73 -2.26 -14.04
CA ARG A 81 -2.97 -1.45 -13.97
C ARG A 81 -2.83 -0.07 -14.61
N VAL A 82 -1.61 0.48 -14.70
CA VAL A 82 -1.37 1.79 -15.36
C VAL A 82 -1.96 1.83 -16.77
N SER A 83 -1.83 0.78 -17.58
CA SER A 83 -2.38 0.78 -18.94
C SER A 83 -3.90 0.58 -19.02
N SER A 84 -4.51 -0.09 -18.04
CA SER A 84 -5.94 -0.38 -18.07
C SER A 84 -6.78 0.69 -17.39
N LYS A 85 -6.19 1.49 -16.50
CA LYS A 85 -6.90 2.50 -15.70
C LYS A 85 -6.62 3.94 -16.11
N LEU A 86 -5.62 4.19 -16.96
CA LEU A 86 -5.22 5.53 -17.36
C LEU A 86 -5.19 5.66 -18.89
N THR A 87 -5.73 6.77 -19.39
CA THR A 87 -5.67 7.08 -20.83
C THR A 87 -4.22 7.34 -21.26
N PRO A 88 -3.90 7.26 -22.57
CA PRO A 88 -2.57 7.61 -23.07
C PRO A 88 -2.10 9.01 -22.63
N GLU A 89 -3.00 9.98 -22.67
CA GLU A 89 -2.73 11.39 -22.33
C GLU A 89 -2.43 11.54 -20.84
N GLU A 90 -3.23 10.92 -19.98
CA GLU A 90 -3.02 10.89 -18.53
C GLU A 90 -1.69 10.22 -18.17
N ARG A 91 -1.34 9.13 -18.86
CA ARG A 91 -0.07 8.43 -18.63
C ARG A 91 1.12 9.33 -18.97
N GLU A 92 1.10 10.01 -20.11
CA GLU A 92 2.20 10.90 -20.48
C GLU A 92 2.29 12.12 -19.57
N ALA A 93 1.16 12.68 -19.12
CA ALA A 93 1.13 13.74 -18.13
C ALA A 93 1.74 13.29 -16.79
N LEU A 94 1.37 12.11 -16.30
CA LEU A 94 1.96 11.53 -15.08
C LEU A 94 3.44 11.27 -15.24
N TYR A 95 3.88 10.69 -16.35
CA TYR A 95 5.29 10.43 -16.57
C TYR A 95 6.13 11.70 -16.61
N ARG A 96 5.60 12.78 -17.19
CA ARG A 96 6.26 14.09 -17.16
C ARG A 96 6.32 14.65 -15.74
N LYS A 97 5.21 14.59 -15.00
CA LYS A 97 5.11 15.11 -13.62
C LYS A 97 6.03 14.34 -12.65
N TRP A 98 6.19 13.04 -12.85
CA TRP A 98 6.95 12.13 -11.97
C TRP A 98 8.40 11.90 -12.43
N ASP A 99 8.88 12.70 -13.39
CA ASP A 99 10.21 12.61 -13.98
C ASP A 99 10.57 11.18 -14.42
N ILE A 100 9.65 10.54 -15.15
CA ILE A 100 9.83 9.21 -15.72
C ILE A 100 10.43 9.37 -17.12
N PRO A 101 11.70 8.97 -17.32
CA PRO A 101 12.38 9.14 -18.60
C PRO A 101 11.66 8.40 -19.74
N PRO A 102 11.83 8.85 -20.99
CA PRO A 102 11.41 8.09 -22.15
C PRO A 102 12.13 6.72 -22.15
N ASP A 103 11.35 5.64 -22.17
CA ASP A 103 11.81 4.25 -22.15
C ASP A 103 10.69 3.36 -22.70
N GLY A 104 10.93 2.05 -22.79
CA GLY A 104 9.91 1.08 -23.17
C GLY A 104 8.65 1.19 -22.31
N LYS A 105 7.47 1.02 -22.93
CA LYS A 105 6.16 1.18 -22.28
C LYS A 105 6.05 0.43 -20.95
N GLN A 106 6.54 -0.81 -20.89
CA GLN A 106 6.53 -1.62 -19.67
C GLN A 106 7.46 -1.05 -18.59
N ARG A 107 8.66 -0.61 -18.97
CA ARG A 107 9.66 -0.07 -18.05
C ARG A 107 9.23 1.25 -17.43
N ARG A 108 8.63 2.16 -18.22
CA ARG A 108 8.05 3.42 -17.69
C ARG A 108 6.94 3.18 -16.67
N ARG A 109 6.06 2.20 -16.92
CA ARG A 109 4.98 1.82 -15.96
C ARG A 109 5.57 1.33 -14.64
N LEU A 110 6.59 0.49 -14.70
CA LEU A 110 7.27 -0.03 -13.52
C LEU A 110 8.03 1.07 -12.77
N GLN A 111 8.70 1.98 -13.49
CA GLN A 111 9.37 3.13 -12.89
C GLN A 111 8.38 4.03 -12.14
N LEU A 112 7.22 4.34 -12.74
CA LEU A 112 6.16 5.07 -12.05
C LEU A 112 5.72 4.34 -10.78
N ALA A 113 5.37 3.06 -10.90
CA ALA A 113 4.93 2.25 -9.75
C ALA A 113 5.99 2.16 -8.65
N ASN A 114 7.28 2.20 -8.98
CA ASN A 114 8.39 2.19 -8.01
C ASN A 114 8.61 3.55 -7.32
N LYS A 115 8.20 4.68 -7.93
CA LYS A 115 8.29 6.01 -7.30
C LYS A 115 7.13 6.33 -6.34
N LEU A 116 6.00 5.63 -6.45
CA LEU A 116 4.87 5.86 -5.55
C LEU A 116 5.26 5.52 -4.10
N TRP A 117 4.87 6.39 -3.16
CA TRP A 117 5.08 6.22 -1.70
C TRP A 117 6.55 6.06 -1.26
N THR A 118 7.51 6.58 -2.02
CA THR A 118 8.94 6.52 -1.68
C THR A 118 9.43 7.63 -0.77
N ASP A 119 8.80 8.80 -0.78
CA ASP A 119 9.19 9.92 0.08
C ASP A 119 8.15 10.11 1.20
N PRO A 120 8.39 9.57 2.41
CA PRO A 120 7.45 9.67 3.52
C PRO A 120 7.48 11.04 4.22
N HIS A 121 8.43 11.92 3.91
CA HIS A 121 8.58 13.25 4.53
C HIS A 121 7.90 14.35 3.69
N ASN A 122 7.70 14.09 2.40
CA ASN A 122 6.99 14.99 1.51
C ASN A 122 5.49 14.64 1.47
N MET A 123 4.67 15.40 2.19
CA MET A 123 3.22 15.17 2.25
C MET A 123 2.51 15.37 0.91
N GLN A 124 3.04 16.24 0.03
CA GLN A 124 2.51 16.38 -1.32
C GLN A 124 2.78 15.09 -2.13
N HIS A 125 3.99 14.54 -2.04
CA HIS A 125 4.32 13.24 -2.66
C HIS A 125 3.42 12.12 -2.13
N VAL A 126 3.15 12.09 -0.82
CA VAL A 126 2.25 11.13 -0.18
C VAL A 126 0.84 11.25 -0.74
N GLN A 127 0.28 12.46 -0.77
CA GLN A 127 -1.05 12.74 -1.30
C GLN A 127 -1.18 12.29 -2.76
N GLU A 128 -0.27 12.74 -3.62
CA GLU A 128 -0.29 12.40 -5.04
C GLU A 128 -0.07 10.90 -5.29
N SER A 129 0.78 10.25 -4.46
CA SER A 129 0.95 8.80 -4.51
C SER A 129 -0.37 8.08 -4.18
N ALA A 130 -1.07 8.52 -3.14
CA ALA A 130 -2.36 7.98 -2.74
C ALA A 130 -3.39 8.10 -3.87
N GLU A 131 -3.52 9.28 -4.48
CA GLU A 131 -4.46 9.53 -5.56
C GLU A 131 -4.21 8.63 -6.78
N ILE A 132 -2.93 8.47 -7.17
CA ILE A 132 -2.55 7.60 -8.28
C ILE A 132 -2.87 6.14 -7.94
N VAL A 133 -2.46 5.66 -6.76
CA VAL A 133 -2.74 4.27 -6.34
C VAL A 133 -4.24 4.03 -6.30
N ALA A 134 -5.02 4.94 -5.72
CA ALA A 134 -6.47 4.87 -5.65
C ALA A 134 -7.08 4.71 -7.04
N LYS A 135 -6.70 5.57 -7.99
CA LYS A 135 -7.15 5.49 -9.38
C LYS A 135 -6.74 4.16 -10.05
N LEU A 136 -5.53 3.68 -9.82
CA LEU A 136 -5.06 2.39 -10.36
C LEU A 136 -5.80 1.19 -9.78
N VAL A 137 -6.19 1.23 -8.51
CA VAL A 137 -6.97 0.15 -7.90
C VAL A 137 -8.46 0.24 -8.20
N GLY A 138 -8.94 1.42 -8.63
CA GLY A 138 -10.38 1.71 -8.80
C GLY A 138 -11.04 2.06 -7.46
N PHE A 139 -10.29 2.65 -6.54
CA PHE A 139 -10.73 3.18 -5.27
C PHE A 139 -10.97 4.68 -5.44
N CYS A 140 -12.13 5.18 -4.99
CA CYS A 140 -12.59 6.56 -5.16
C CYS A 140 -12.64 7.01 -6.63
N GLU A 141 -13.82 6.93 -7.25
CA GLU A 141 -14.07 7.78 -8.42
C GLU A 141 -14.09 9.26 -7.98
N PRO A 142 -13.64 10.20 -8.84
CA PRO A 142 -13.70 11.62 -8.50
C PRO A 142 -15.15 12.04 -8.19
N GLY A 143 -15.43 12.30 -6.91
CA GLY A 143 -16.77 12.69 -6.42
C GLY A 143 -17.46 11.69 -5.49
N GLU A 144 -16.92 10.48 -5.32
CA GLU A 144 -17.49 9.46 -4.45
C GLU A 144 -16.84 9.47 -3.05
N GLN A 145 -17.65 9.68 -2.01
CA GLN A 145 -17.23 9.52 -0.63
C GLN A 145 -17.29 8.03 -0.28
N ILE A 146 -16.15 7.43 0.07
CA ILE A 146 -16.14 6.05 0.52
C ILE A 146 -16.65 5.99 1.96
N PRO A 147 -17.70 5.20 2.25
CA PRO A 147 -18.16 5.02 3.63
C PRO A 147 -17.03 4.42 4.46
N LYS A 148 -16.67 5.06 5.58
CA LYS A 148 -15.67 4.55 6.54
C LYS A 148 -16.00 3.14 7.03
N GLU A 149 -17.29 2.79 7.05
CA GLU A 149 -17.82 1.46 7.35
C GLU A 149 -17.25 0.35 6.44
N MET A 150 -16.87 0.65 5.20
CA MET A 150 -16.24 -0.32 4.30
C MET A 150 -14.83 -0.73 4.76
N PHE A 151 -14.16 0.11 5.57
CA PHE A 151 -12.89 -0.24 6.21
C PHE A 151 -13.10 -1.23 7.37
N GLU A 152 -14.14 -1.02 8.18
CA GLU A 152 -14.49 -1.88 9.32
C GLU A 152 -14.84 -3.31 8.88
N LEU A 153 -15.46 -3.47 7.70
CA LEU A 153 -15.83 -4.78 7.15
C LEU A 153 -14.64 -5.61 6.67
N SER A 154 -13.46 -5.01 6.45
CA SER A 154 -12.25 -5.73 6.03
C SER A 154 -11.63 -6.62 7.14
N PHE A 155 -12.08 -6.47 8.38
CA PHE A 155 -11.69 -7.32 9.52
C PHE A 155 -12.55 -8.59 9.66
N LYS A 156 -13.68 -8.70 8.95
CA LYS A 156 -14.52 -9.90 8.96
C LYS A 156 -14.33 -10.65 7.64
N SER A 157 -13.76 -11.85 7.72
CA SER A 157 -13.65 -12.76 6.56
C SER A 157 -15.04 -13.03 5.97
N PRO A 158 -15.35 -12.61 4.73
CA PRO A 158 -16.62 -12.94 4.10
C PRO A 158 -16.50 -14.35 3.53
N CYS A 159 -16.81 -15.34 4.36
CA CYS A 159 -17.20 -16.65 3.86
C CYS A 159 -18.51 -16.48 3.07
N ASP A 160 -18.46 -16.80 1.79
CA ASP A 160 -19.58 -17.00 0.87
C ASP A 160 -20.53 -15.82 0.58
N LYS A 161 -20.37 -15.22 -0.62
CA LYS A 161 -21.37 -15.26 -1.73
C LYS A 161 -20.99 -14.29 -2.86
N LYS A 162 -20.66 -14.86 -4.03
CA LYS A 162 -20.76 -14.31 -5.40
C LYS A 162 -20.99 -12.78 -5.55
N THR A 163 -20.00 -11.96 -5.21
CA THR A 163 -19.88 -10.60 -5.76
C THR A 163 -18.50 -10.44 -6.38
N TRP A 164 -18.45 -10.69 -7.68
CA TRP A 164 -17.31 -10.38 -8.51
C TRP A 164 -17.16 -8.85 -8.53
N MET A 165 -16.14 -8.34 -7.83
CA MET A 165 -15.30 -7.18 -8.14
C MET A 165 -14.37 -6.89 -6.94
N GLY A 166 -13.13 -7.36 -7.03
CA GLY A 166 -11.98 -6.59 -6.52
C GLY A 166 -11.56 -6.68 -5.05
N TRP A 167 -12.14 -7.52 -4.20
CA TRP A 167 -11.77 -7.53 -2.77
C TRP A 167 -11.25 -8.90 -2.30
N ASN A 168 -9.95 -9.11 -2.48
CA ASN A 168 -9.14 -10.12 -1.78
C ASN A 168 -7.69 -9.63 -1.71
N LEU A 169 -7.46 -8.60 -0.90
CA LEU A 169 -6.16 -8.11 -0.47
C LEU A 169 -6.48 -7.39 0.85
N ILE A 170 -6.58 -8.06 1.99
CA ILE A 170 -5.46 -8.51 2.82
C ILE A 170 -6.08 -9.51 3.83
N SER A 171 -5.89 -10.83 3.65
CA SER A 171 -6.18 -11.79 4.73
C SER A 171 -5.00 -12.71 5.06
N ASN A 172 -3.85 -12.55 4.41
CA ASN A 172 -2.69 -13.42 4.63
C ASN A 172 -1.55 -12.76 5.42
N LEU A 173 -1.86 -11.77 6.26
CA LEU A 173 -0.86 -11.11 7.12
C LEU A 173 -1.21 -11.18 8.61
N LEU A 174 -2.15 -12.05 8.98
CA LEU A 174 -2.45 -12.46 10.34
C LEU A 174 -2.70 -13.97 10.35
N HIS A 175 -1.66 -14.75 10.06
CA HIS A 175 -1.56 -16.08 10.66
C HIS A 175 -0.70 -15.92 11.91
N LEU A 176 -1.38 -15.61 13.02
CA LEU A 176 -1.05 -16.22 14.30
C LEU A 176 -1.72 -17.60 14.33
#